data_AF-A0A6H2NUR8-F1
#
_entry.id   AF-A0A6H2NUR8-F1
#
_cell.length_a   1.000
_cell.length_b   1.000
_cell.length_c   1.000
_cell.angle_alpha   90.00
_cell.angle_beta   90.00
_cell.angle_gamma   90.00
#
_symmetry.space_group_name_H-M   'P 1'
#
loop_
_entity.id
_entity.type
_entity.pdbx_description
1 polymer ?
#
loop_
_entity_poly.entity_id
_entity_poly.type
_entity_poly.pdbx_seq_one_letter_code
_entity_poly.pdbx_strand_id
1 'polypeptide(L)'
;MYLEDDSIWGVKRIYHGITFQELLIVISLMSKMGKECSFSIDTEKKSAKDFDDIVLRYEQDGKIVHRFIQVKHKKGRHKKISIGDLLTPGKNGAFGLIKYLIAYLKIKSSGEFEGEIEDFVVVTNADFDFIDLTQCGVRKLRMMSSGKNKEKEISVIRIDTEDEFLNIGNSTRYKFDSSIIQYLRKNMDFIKGEVGRDVSDEEIREFLNNLMFVVNLPSEDELIEIIKSELGKEFSNTDASHFYS
;
A
#
# COMPACT_ATOMS: atom_id res chain seq x y z
N MET A 1 -19.88 -21.93 -31.06
CA MET A 1 -19.81 -20.45 -31.07
C MET A 1 -20.09 -20.02 -29.65
N TYR A 2 -19.05 -19.99 -28.81
CA TYR A 2 -19.20 -19.59 -27.42
C TYR A 2 -19.21 -18.06 -27.40
N LEU A 3 -20.35 -17.48 -27.03
CA LEU A 3 -20.41 -16.12 -26.55
C LEU A 3 -19.82 -16.16 -25.14
N GLU A 4 -18.57 -15.75 -25.00
CA GLU A 4 -17.98 -15.44 -23.70
C GLU A 4 -18.73 -14.23 -23.13
N ASP A 5 -19.37 -14.43 -21.99
CA ASP A 5 -20.12 -13.40 -21.27
C ASP A 5 -19.13 -12.54 -20.46
N ASP A 6 -18.90 -11.32 -20.93
CA ASP A 6 -18.01 -10.31 -20.32
C ASP A 6 -18.39 -9.98 -18.85
N SER A 7 -19.58 -10.36 -18.39
CA SER A 7 -20.04 -10.14 -17.01
C SER A 7 -19.28 -11.00 -15.97
N ILE A 8 -18.83 -12.21 -16.34
CA ILE A 8 -18.14 -13.15 -15.45
C ILE A 8 -16.74 -12.63 -15.08
N TRP A 9 -16.09 -11.91 -15.99
CA TRP A 9 -14.76 -11.33 -15.79
C TRP A 9 -14.75 -10.19 -14.77
N GLY A 10 -15.84 -9.41 -14.68
CA GLY A 10 -16.01 -8.34 -13.69
C GLY A 10 -16.17 -8.90 -12.28
N VAL A 11 -17.02 -9.91 -12.12
CA VAL A 11 -17.29 -10.57 -10.84
C VAL A 11 -16.02 -11.26 -10.29
N LYS A 12 -15.29 -12.00 -11.13
CA LYS A 12 -14.02 -12.65 -10.72
C LYS A 12 -12.93 -11.64 -10.33
N ARG A 13 -12.93 -10.41 -10.87
CA ARG A 13 -11.98 -9.35 -10.46
C ARG A 13 -12.27 -8.82 -9.06
N ILE A 14 -13.54 -8.71 -8.69
CA ILE A 14 -13.96 -8.24 -7.37
C ILE A 14 -13.55 -9.26 -6.30
N TYR A 15 -13.84 -10.55 -6.50
CA TYR A 15 -13.48 -11.59 -5.55
C TYR A 15 -11.97 -11.71 -5.30
N HIS A 16 -11.13 -11.67 -6.35
CA HIS A 16 -9.66 -11.74 -6.15
C HIS A 16 -9.08 -10.54 -5.39
N GLY A 17 -9.69 -9.35 -5.48
CA GLY A 17 -9.27 -8.20 -4.67
C GLY A 17 -9.60 -8.41 -3.20
N ILE A 18 -10.82 -8.89 -2.94
CA ILE A 18 -11.35 -9.16 -1.59
C ILE A 18 -10.54 -10.27 -0.91
N THR A 19 -10.31 -11.41 -1.58
CA THR A 19 -9.52 -12.52 -1.00
C THR A 19 -8.11 -12.08 -0.63
N PHE A 20 -7.45 -11.28 -1.47
CA PHE A 20 -6.10 -10.80 -1.18
C PHE A 20 -6.06 -9.88 0.05
N GLN A 21 -7.05 -9.01 0.21
CA GLN A 21 -7.21 -8.16 1.39
C GLN A 21 -7.48 -8.99 2.65
N GLU A 22 -8.36 -9.99 2.57
CA GLU A 22 -8.65 -10.93 3.68
C GLU A 22 -7.40 -11.67 4.16
N LEU A 23 -6.57 -12.16 3.23
CA LEU A 23 -5.31 -12.84 3.57
C LEU A 23 -4.34 -11.89 4.28
N LEU A 24 -4.26 -10.62 3.87
CA LEU A 24 -3.44 -9.62 4.55
C LEU A 24 -3.96 -9.29 5.96
N ILE A 25 -5.28 -9.29 6.16
CA ILE A 25 -5.89 -9.13 7.49
C ILE A 25 -5.49 -10.31 8.38
N VAL A 26 -5.58 -11.55 7.89
CA VAL A 26 -5.16 -12.74 8.65
C VAL A 26 -3.70 -12.64 9.05
N ILE A 27 -2.81 -12.24 8.14
CA ILE A 27 -1.38 -12.04 8.47
C ILE A 27 -1.20 -10.93 9.52
N SER A 28 -1.95 -9.83 9.42
CA SER A 28 -1.91 -8.74 10.39
C SER A 28 -2.40 -9.17 11.78
N LEU A 29 -3.38 -10.07 11.85
CA LEU A 29 -3.83 -10.68 13.11
C LEU A 29 -2.74 -11.57 13.68
N MET A 30 -2.17 -12.46 12.87
CA MET A 30 -1.14 -13.41 13.29
C MET A 30 0.11 -12.71 13.83
N SER A 31 0.55 -11.59 13.25
CA SER A 31 1.71 -10.84 13.74
C SER A 31 1.51 -10.18 15.12
N LYS A 32 0.24 -10.09 15.57
CA LYS A 32 -0.14 -9.59 16.90
C LYS A 32 -0.60 -10.68 17.86
N MET A 33 -0.78 -11.92 17.40
CA MET A 33 -1.08 -13.04 18.29
C MET A 33 0.05 -13.23 19.30
N GLY A 34 -0.31 -13.45 20.56
CA GLY A 34 0.64 -13.63 21.67
C GLY A 34 1.31 -12.35 22.18
N LYS A 35 1.03 -11.17 21.59
CA LYS A 35 1.48 -9.88 22.12
C LYS A 35 0.45 -9.31 23.09
N GLU A 36 0.89 -8.86 24.26
CA GLU A 36 0.06 -8.10 25.20
C GLU A 36 -0.14 -6.65 24.68
N CYS A 37 -0.81 -6.50 23.54
CA CYS A 37 -1.17 -5.22 22.98
C CYS A 37 -2.65 -5.19 22.59
N SER A 38 -3.35 -4.11 22.94
CA SER A 38 -4.69 -3.87 22.42
C SER A 38 -4.59 -3.48 20.94
N PHE A 39 -5.38 -4.11 20.07
CA PHE A 39 -5.42 -3.75 18.65
C PHE A 39 -6.83 -3.92 18.07
N SER A 40 -7.11 -3.21 16.97
CA SER A 40 -8.31 -3.34 16.17
C SER A 40 -7.97 -3.18 14.69
N ILE A 41 -8.74 -3.85 13.84
CA ILE A 41 -8.63 -3.78 12.39
C ILE A 41 -9.98 -3.33 11.85
N ASP A 42 -10.00 -2.20 11.14
CA ASP A 42 -11.16 -1.78 10.36
C ASP A 42 -10.88 -2.03 8.87
N THR A 43 -11.91 -2.45 8.13
CA THR A 43 -11.85 -2.67 6.68
C THR A 43 -12.84 -1.80 5.95
N GLU A 44 -12.52 -1.37 4.74
CA GLU A 44 -13.37 -0.48 3.92
C GLU A 44 -13.80 0.79 4.69
N LYS A 45 -12.90 1.31 5.53
CA LYS A 45 -13.18 2.46 6.40
C LYS A 45 -13.21 3.74 5.60
N LYS A 46 -14.40 4.16 5.16
CA LYS A 46 -14.63 5.35 4.33
C LYS A 46 -13.96 6.64 4.84
N SER A 47 -13.77 6.79 6.15
CA SER A 47 -13.08 7.96 6.70
C SER A 47 -11.57 7.97 6.43
N ALA A 48 -10.97 6.80 6.18
CA ALA A 48 -9.59 6.65 5.71
C ALA A 48 -9.41 6.88 4.20
N LYS A 49 -10.43 7.40 3.50
CA LYS A 49 -10.33 7.91 2.11
C LYS A 49 -9.71 6.89 1.16
N ASP A 50 -8.65 7.24 0.41
CA ASP A 50 -7.96 6.33 -0.53
C ASP A 50 -7.01 5.33 0.18
N PHE A 51 -7.14 5.16 1.50
CA PHE A 51 -6.46 4.16 2.33
C PHE A 51 -7.49 3.40 3.21
N ASP A 52 -8.66 3.16 2.65
CA ASP A 52 -9.81 2.58 3.34
C ASP A 52 -9.78 1.05 3.43
N ASP A 53 -9.01 0.35 2.62
CA ASP A 53 -8.99 -1.13 2.60
C ASP A 53 -8.72 -1.74 3.99
N ILE A 54 -7.66 -1.30 4.68
CA ILE A 54 -7.29 -1.79 6.02
C ILE A 54 -6.76 -0.64 6.86
N VAL A 55 -7.35 -0.43 8.03
CA VAL A 55 -6.86 0.51 9.06
C VAL A 55 -6.54 -0.29 10.32
N LEU A 56 -5.26 -0.35 10.66
CA LEU A 56 -4.78 -0.95 11.90
C LEU A 56 -4.69 0.13 12.96
N ARG A 57 -5.26 -0.15 14.14
CA ARG A 57 -5.08 0.66 15.34
C ARG A 57 -4.54 -0.25 16.43
N TYR A 58 -3.45 0.13 17.08
CA TYR A 58 -2.91 -0.64 18.20
C TYR A 58 -2.24 0.26 19.23
N GLU A 59 -2.02 -0.30 20.42
CA GLU A 59 -1.31 0.38 21.49
C GLU A 59 0.18 0.03 21.47
N GLN A 60 1.02 1.07 21.55
CA GLN A 60 2.46 0.95 21.64
C GLN A 60 2.98 2.01 22.63
N ASP A 61 3.72 1.57 23.65
CA ASP A 61 4.29 2.44 24.69
C ASP A 61 3.25 3.38 25.35
N GLY A 62 2.02 2.88 25.56
CA GLY A 62 0.90 3.62 26.16
C GLY A 62 0.24 4.64 25.22
N LYS A 63 0.58 4.64 23.93
CA LYS A 63 0.00 5.51 22.91
C LYS A 63 -0.80 4.70 21.90
N ILE A 64 -1.88 5.32 21.42
CA ILE A 64 -2.66 4.79 20.28
C ILE A 64 -1.90 5.13 19.00
N VAL A 65 -1.65 4.13 18.19
CA VAL A 65 -0.96 4.23 16.90
C VAL A 65 -1.88 3.73 15.80
N HIS A 66 -1.92 4.45 14.68
CA HIS A 66 -2.68 4.10 13.48
C HIS A 66 -1.75 3.85 12.28
N ARG A 67 -2.05 2.79 11.53
CA ARG A 67 -1.45 2.46 10.25
C ARG A 67 -2.55 2.28 9.21
N PHE A 68 -2.39 2.93 8.07
CA PHE A 68 -3.38 2.95 6.99
C PHE A 68 -2.83 2.21 5.78
N ILE A 69 -3.53 1.19 5.30
CA ILE A 69 -3.04 0.31 4.24
C ILE A 69 -4.02 0.33 3.07
N GLN A 70 -3.50 0.67 1.90
CA GLN A 70 -4.18 0.51 0.62
C GLN A 70 -3.58 -0.67 -0.13
N VAL A 71 -4.40 -1.66 -0.44
CA VAL A 71 -4.09 -2.85 -1.20
C VAL A 71 -4.27 -2.58 -2.71
N LYS A 72 -3.26 -2.93 -3.49
CA LYS A 72 -3.27 -2.86 -4.96
C LYS A 72 -2.72 -4.15 -5.55
N HIS A 73 -3.60 -5.12 -5.77
CA HIS A 73 -3.25 -6.37 -6.43
C HIS A 73 -3.38 -6.27 -7.96
N LYS A 74 -2.37 -6.75 -8.70
CA LYS A 74 -2.42 -6.94 -10.17
C LYS A 74 -2.48 -8.43 -10.50
N LYS A 75 -3.37 -8.84 -11.41
CA LYS A 75 -3.46 -10.25 -11.88
C LYS A 75 -2.17 -10.80 -12.52
N GLY A 76 -1.22 -9.95 -12.92
CA GLY A 76 0.06 -10.38 -13.48
C GLY A 76 1.23 -9.57 -12.93
N ARG A 77 2.19 -10.26 -12.31
CA ARG A 77 3.41 -9.65 -11.70
C ARG A 77 4.30 -8.91 -12.70
N HIS A 78 4.16 -9.20 -13.99
CA HIS A 78 4.99 -8.59 -15.04
C HIS A 78 4.69 -7.11 -15.25
N LYS A 79 3.50 -6.61 -14.87
CA LYS A 79 3.16 -5.21 -15.04
C LYS A 79 3.74 -4.37 -13.89
N LYS A 80 4.95 -3.87 -14.10
CA LYS A 80 5.66 -2.98 -13.18
C LYS A 80 4.93 -1.64 -12.98
N ILE A 81 5.28 -0.92 -11.91
CA ILE A 81 4.78 0.42 -11.59
C ILE A 81 5.74 1.44 -12.21
N SER A 82 5.25 2.18 -13.19
CA SER A 82 6.03 3.17 -13.92
C SER A 82 5.92 4.57 -13.31
N ILE A 83 6.81 5.47 -13.73
CA ILE A 83 6.68 6.91 -13.46
C ILE A 83 5.31 7.44 -13.92
N GLY A 84 4.78 6.93 -15.04
CA GLY A 84 3.48 7.31 -15.55
C GLY A 84 2.34 6.98 -14.58
N ASP A 85 2.40 5.82 -13.92
CA ASP A 85 1.39 5.40 -12.95
C ASP A 85 1.41 6.30 -11.70
N LEU A 86 2.61 6.61 -11.20
CA LEU A 86 2.82 7.47 -10.02
C LEU A 86 2.43 8.93 -10.25
N LEU A 87 2.73 9.43 -11.44
CA LEU A 87 2.51 10.82 -11.84
C LEU A 87 1.21 10.99 -12.64
N THR A 88 0.21 10.15 -12.37
CA THR A 88 -1.12 10.28 -12.97
C THR A 88 -1.78 11.57 -12.47
N PRO A 89 -2.24 12.47 -13.36
CA PRO A 89 -2.94 13.69 -12.94
C PRO A 89 -4.23 13.38 -12.17
N GLY A 90 -4.53 14.22 -11.19
CA GLY A 90 -5.76 14.12 -10.39
C GLY A 90 -5.80 12.85 -9.53
N LYS A 91 -6.99 12.23 -9.43
CA LYS A 91 -7.25 11.06 -8.57
C LYS A 91 -7.43 9.73 -9.33
N ASN A 92 -7.26 9.72 -10.65
CA ASN A 92 -7.66 8.58 -11.49
C ASN A 92 -6.64 7.42 -11.53
N GLY A 93 -5.43 7.63 -11.00
CA GLY A 93 -4.36 6.64 -11.04
C GLY A 93 -4.44 5.63 -9.91
N ALA A 94 -4.30 4.33 -10.21
CA ALA A 94 -4.24 3.30 -9.18
C ALA A 94 -3.10 3.52 -8.17
N PHE A 95 -1.97 4.09 -8.62
CA PHE A 95 -0.79 4.41 -7.81
C PHE A 95 -0.48 5.92 -7.77
N GLY A 96 -1.41 6.78 -8.18
CA GLY A 96 -1.15 8.21 -8.35
C GLY A 96 -0.86 8.91 -7.02
N LEU A 97 0.31 9.56 -6.90
CA LEU A 97 0.76 10.20 -5.65
C LEU A 97 -0.13 11.38 -5.22
N ILE A 98 -0.73 12.09 -6.17
CA ILE A 98 -1.67 13.20 -5.89
C ILE A 98 -2.86 12.71 -5.09
N LYS A 99 -3.43 11.55 -5.44
CA LYS A 99 -4.59 11.01 -4.73
C LYS A 99 -4.24 10.66 -3.29
N TYR A 100 -3.07 10.05 -3.07
CA TYR A 100 -2.61 9.65 -1.76
C TYR A 100 -2.29 10.85 -0.87
N LEU A 101 -1.71 11.91 -1.44
CA LEU A 101 -1.51 13.18 -0.72
C LEU A 101 -2.86 13.79 -0.31
N ILE A 102 -3.85 13.81 -1.20
CA ILE A 102 -5.20 14.32 -0.86
C ILE A 102 -5.84 13.49 0.25
N ALA A 103 -5.74 12.17 0.19
CA ALA A 103 -6.26 11.28 1.23
C ALA A 103 -5.57 11.53 2.57
N TYR A 104 -4.24 11.58 2.59
CA TYR A 104 -3.43 11.92 3.76
C TYR A 104 -3.90 13.22 4.44
N LEU A 105 -4.00 14.30 3.66
CA LEU A 105 -4.40 15.61 4.17
C LEU A 105 -5.81 15.58 4.77
N LYS A 106 -6.75 14.90 4.10
CA LYS A 106 -8.14 14.76 4.56
C LYS A 106 -8.25 13.93 5.85
N ILE A 107 -7.43 12.89 5.98
CA ILE A 107 -7.39 12.04 7.18
C ILE A 107 -6.84 12.84 8.37
N LYS A 108 -5.70 13.50 8.19
CA LYS A 108 -5.10 14.39 9.20
C LYS A 108 -6.05 15.50 9.66
N SER A 109 -6.82 16.09 8.75
CA SER A 109 -7.76 17.17 9.09
C SER A 109 -9.10 16.68 9.64
N SER A 110 -9.40 15.38 9.60
CA SER A 110 -10.73 14.86 9.96
C SER A 110 -11.01 14.90 11.46
N GLY A 111 -9.98 14.76 12.30
CA GLY A 111 -10.12 14.54 13.74
C GLY A 111 -10.66 13.15 14.10
N GLU A 112 -10.93 12.26 13.15
CA GLU A 112 -11.50 10.93 13.41
C GLU A 112 -10.49 9.90 13.95
N PHE A 113 -9.20 10.14 13.71
CA PHE A 113 -8.12 9.23 14.07
C PHE A 113 -7.26 9.85 15.17
N GLU A 114 -7.68 9.67 16.42
CA GLU A 114 -6.97 10.16 17.61
C GLU A 114 -5.72 9.30 17.89
N GLY A 115 -4.60 9.95 18.18
CA GLY A 115 -3.33 9.29 18.49
C GLY A 115 -2.25 9.60 17.45
N GLU A 116 -1.23 8.76 17.41
CA GLU A 116 -0.13 8.87 16.47
C GLU A 116 -0.47 8.14 15.17
N ILE A 117 0.02 8.69 14.06
CA ILE A 117 -0.04 8.04 12.76
C ILE A 117 1.37 7.55 12.47
N GLU A 118 1.52 6.24 12.33
CA GLU A 118 2.80 5.61 12.03
C GLU A 118 3.14 5.78 10.55
N ASP A 119 2.25 5.29 9.67
CA ASP A 119 2.47 5.34 8.22
C ASP A 119 1.16 5.16 7.41
N PHE A 120 1.31 5.49 6.14
CA PHE A 120 0.37 5.23 5.06
C PHE A 120 1.04 4.32 4.05
N VAL A 121 0.53 3.11 3.90
CA VAL A 121 1.20 2.06 3.16
C VAL A 121 0.40 1.67 1.92
N VAL A 122 1.05 1.66 0.76
CA VAL A 122 0.51 1.06 -0.45
C VAL A 122 1.17 -0.29 -0.64
N VAL A 123 0.39 -1.36 -0.50
CA VAL A 123 0.87 -2.74 -0.66
C VAL A 123 0.46 -3.29 -2.04
N THR A 124 1.39 -3.97 -2.71
CA THR A 124 1.17 -4.46 -4.07
C THR A 124 2.08 -5.64 -4.40
N ASN A 125 1.56 -6.57 -5.20
CA ASN A 125 2.33 -7.69 -5.75
C ASN A 125 3.20 -7.30 -6.97
N ALA A 126 3.07 -6.05 -7.45
CA ALA A 126 3.88 -5.51 -8.55
C ALA A 126 5.05 -4.68 -8.01
N ASP A 127 6.24 -4.87 -8.61
CA ASP A 127 7.42 -4.04 -8.36
C ASP A 127 7.38 -2.72 -9.16
N PHE A 128 8.27 -1.80 -8.81
CA PHE A 128 8.59 -0.65 -9.67
C PHE A 128 9.35 -1.05 -10.93
N ASP A 129 9.18 -0.26 -11.98
CA ASP A 129 9.96 -0.37 -13.21
C ASP A 129 11.30 0.35 -13.01
N PHE A 130 12.31 -0.39 -12.58
CA PHE A 130 13.66 0.15 -12.35
C PHE A 130 14.50 0.15 -13.62
N ILE A 131 15.44 1.11 -13.73
CA ILE A 131 16.42 1.13 -14.82
C ILE A 131 17.46 0.01 -14.67
N ASP A 132 17.83 -0.30 -13.42
CA ASP A 132 18.87 -1.26 -13.04
C ASP A 132 18.42 -2.23 -11.95
N LEU A 133 19.06 -3.41 -11.93
CA LEU A 133 18.84 -4.46 -10.92
C LEU A 133 19.76 -4.32 -9.70
N THR A 134 20.45 -3.18 -9.55
CA THR A 134 21.41 -2.98 -8.47
C THR A 134 20.69 -2.99 -7.11
N GLN A 135 21.29 -3.65 -6.12
CA GLN A 135 20.81 -3.68 -4.73
C GLN A 135 21.30 -2.46 -3.94
N CYS A 136 21.35 -1.28 -4.57
CA CYS A 136 21.71 -0.04 -3.88
C CYS A 136 20.53 0.48 -3.05
N GLY A 137 20.84 1.18 -1.95
CA GLY A 137 19.82 1.79 -1.08
C GLY A 137 18.94 2.82 -1.79
N VAL A 138 19.45 3.48 -2.84
CA VAL A 138 18.67 4.37 -3.71
C VAL A 138 18.54 3.73 -5.10
N ARG A 139 17.33 3.64 -5.63
CA ARG A 139 17.02 3.04 -6.93
C ARG A 139 16.29 4.02 -7.83
N LYS A 140 16.70 4.10 -9.10
CA LYS A 140 16.07 4.97 -10.10
C LYS A 140 15.02 4.23 -10.91
N LEU A 141 13.87 4.88 -11.08
CA LEU A 141 12.81 4.38 -11.94
C LEU A 141 13.17 4.61 -13.42
N ARG A 142 12.73 3.71 -14.29
CA ARG A 142 12.90 3.80 -15.73
C ARG A 142 12.19 5.05 -16.24
N MET A 143 12.96 5.91 -16.90
CA MET A 143 12.45 7.12 -17.52
C MET A 143 11.46 6.79 -18.64
N MET A 144 10.44 7.61 -18.79
CA MET A 144 9.52 7.50 -19.91
C MET A 144 10.16 8.05 -21.19
N SER A 145 10.06 7.28 -22.27
CA SER A 145 10.58 7.68 -23.59
C SER A 145 9.68 8.70 -24.32
N SER A 146 8.43 8.84 -23.89
CA SER A 146 7.42 9.71 -24.51
C SER A 146 6.33 10.14 -23.51
N GLY A 147 5.50 11.09 -23.92
CA GLY A 147 4.37 11.60 -23.13
C GLY A 147 4.72 12.72 -22.14
N LYS A 148 3.73 13.16 -21.35
CA LYS A 148 3.84 14.31 -20.42
C LYS A 148 4.85 14.12 -19.28
N ASN A 149 5.30 12.88 -19.06
CA ASN A 149 6.25 12.51 -18.02
C ASN A 149 7.63 12.13 -18.61
N LYS A 150 7.87 12.41 -19.90
CA LYS A 150 9.17 12.25 -20.55
C LYS A 150 10.25 12.98 -19.76
N GLU A 151 11.43 12.38 -19.68
CA GLU A 151 12.63 12.95 -19.03
C GLU A 151 12.52 13.20 -17.52
N LYS A 152 11.41 12.85 -16.87
CA LYS A 152 11.32 12.91 -15.41
C LYS A 152 12.13 11.79 -14.78
N GLU A 153 12.98 12.15 -13.85
CA GLU A 153 13.72 11.21 -13.00
C GLU A 153 13.04 11.15 -11.63
N ILE A 154 12.80 9.92 -11.16
CA ILE A 154 12.30 9.63 -9.82
C ILE A 154 13.20 8.56 -9.23
N SER A 155 13.58 8.73 -7.98
CA SER A 155 14.23 7.67 -7.20
C SER A 155 13.39 7.29 -5.99
N VAL A 156 13.60 6.06 -5.54
CA VAL A 156 13.08 5.55 -4.29
C VAL A 156 14.22 5.03 -3.43
N ILE A 157 14.04 5.12 -2.13
CA ILE A 157 14.98 4.67 -1.11
C ILE A 157 14.43 3.37 -0.53
N ARG A 158 15.22 2.30 -0.59
CA ARG A 158 14.91 1.01 0.02
C ARG A 158 14.97 1.17 1.55
N ILE A 159 13.98 0.61 2.23
CA ILE A 159 13.91 0.57 3.69
C ILE A 159 14.17 -0.86 4.15
N ASP A 160 15.31 -1.05 4.81
CA ASP A 160 15.81 -2.36 5.26
C ASP A 160 15.53 -2.65 6.75
N THR A 161 14.86 -1.74 7.46
CA THR A 161 14.36 -2.08 8.80
C THR A 161 13.39 -3.26 8.69
N GLU A 162 13.13 -3.97 9.78
CA GLU A 162 12.10 -4.98 9.79
C GLU A 162 10.72 -4.34 10.07
N ASP A 163 9.68 -4.87 9.44
CA ASP A 163 8.28 -4.57 9.73
C ASP A 163 7.64 -5.80 10.36
N GLU A 164 7.00 -5.64 11.53
CA GLU A 164 6.34 -6.77 12.17
C GLU A 164 5.16 -7.32 11.36
N PHE A 165 4.57 -6.53 10.47
CA PHE A 165 3.33 -6.86 9.77
C PHE A 165 3.54 -7.13 8.28
N LEU A 166 4.41 -6.36 7.63
CA LEU A 166 4.53 -6.30 6.18
C LEU A 166 5.83 -6.91 5.64
N ASN A 167 6.58 -7.62 6.49
CA ASN A 167 7.69 -8.48 6.07
C ASN A 167 7.16 -9.84 5.58
N ILE A 168 6.53 -9.88 4.40
CA ILE A 168 5.86 -11.08 3.88
C ILE A 168 6.57 -11.58 2.62
N GLY A 169 7.16 -12.77 2.71
CA GLY A 169 7.89 -13.38 1.60
C GLY A 169 9.06 -12.52 1.13
N ASN A 170 9.10 -12.21 -0.18
CA ASN A 170 10.15 -11.38 -0.79
C ASN A 170 9.74 -9.90 -0.92
N SER A 171 8.78 -9.45 -0.13
CA SER A 171 8.32 -8.07 -0.16
C SER A 171 9.47 -7.10 0.10
N THR A 172 9.46 -5.95 -0.57
CA THR A 172 10.47 -4.90 -0.37
C THR A 172 9.79 -3.57 -0.11
N ARG A 173 10.36 -2.77 0.80
CA ARG A 173 9.79 -1.50 1.23
C ARG A 173 10.56 -0.33 0.64
N TYR A 174 9.84 0.68 0.16
CA TYR A 174 10.39 1.84 -0.51
C TYR A 174 9.71 3.14 -0.04
N LYS A 175 10.50 4.19 0.14
CA LYS A 175 10.03 5.58 0.26
C LYS A 175 10.52 6.41 -0.92
N PHE A 176 9.81 7.49 -1.23
CA PHE A 176 10.26 8.43 -2.27
C PHE A 176 11.28 9.40 -1.69
N ASP A 177 12.24 9.81 -2.51
CA ASP A 177 13.08 10.95 -2.19
C ASP A 177 12.35 12.28 -2.45
N SER A 178 13.03 13.40 -2.17
CA SER A 178 12.48 14.74 -2.34
C SER A 178 12.26 15.17 -3.80
N SER A 179 12.68 14.38 -4.80
CA SER A 179 12.49 14.71 -6.23
C SER A 179 11.00 14.83 -6.60
N ILE A 180 10.14 14.09 -5.90
CA ILE A 180 8.69 14.11 -6.09
C ILE A 180 8.05 15.45 -5.72
N ILE A 181 8.65 16.22 -4.80
CA ILE A 181 8.06 17.46 -4.28
C ILE A 181 7.78 18.44 -5.42
N GLN A 182 8.71 18.60 -6.36
CA GLN A 182 8.51 19.52 -7.49
C GLN A 182 7.32 19.11 -8.36
N TYR A 183 7.06 17.82 -8.51
CA TYR A 183 5.89 17.34 -9.24
C TYR A 183 4.59 17.64 -8.49
N LEU A 184 4.54 17.35 -7.19
CA LEU A 184 3.34 17.62 -6.37
C LEU A 184 3.02 19.12 -6.37
N ARG A 185 4.04 19.99 -6.27
CA ARG A 185 3.89 21.46 -6.39
C ARG A 185 3.18 21.91 -7.66
N LYS A 186 3.49 21.29 -8.80
CA LYS A 186 2.86 21.61 -10.09
C LYS A 186 1.36 21.29 -10.14
N ASN A 187 0.83 20.56 -9.15
CA ASN A 187 -0.57 20.18 -9.05
C ASN A 187 -1.26 20.82 -7.84
N MET A 188 -0.67 21.85 -7.22
CA MET A 188 -1.21 22.47 -6.00
C MET A 188 -2.59 23.09 -6.19
N ASP A 189 -2.88 23.69 -7.36
CA ASP A 189 -4.22 24.26 -7.60
C ASP A 189 -5.31 23.18 -7.56
N PHE A 190 -5.03 22.02 -8.14
CA PHE A 190 -5.93 20.87 -8.09
C PHE A 190 -6.06 20.34 -6.65
N ILE A 191 -4.94 20.16 -5.95
CA ILE A 191 -4.91 19.66 -4.57
C ILE A 191 -5.66 20.62 -3.63
N LYS A 192 -5.47 21.93 -3.79
CA LYS A 192 -6.20 22.98 -3.07
C LYS A 192 -7.69 22.89 -3.32
N GLY A 193 -8.12 22.70 -4.58
CA GLY A 193 -9.53 22.51 -4.91
C GLY A 193 -10.14 21.29 -4.22
N GLU A 194 -9.37 20.20 -4.11
CA GLU A 194 -9.82 18.94 -3.50
C GLU A 194 -9.84 18.95 -1.96
N VAL A 195 -8.91 19.69 -1.34
CA VAL A 195 -8.75 19.75 0.12
C VAL A 195 -9.44 20.98 0.73
N GLY A 196 -9.69 22.02 -0.07
CA GLY A 196 -10.37 23.25 0.35
C GLY A 196 -9.47 24.28 1.03
N ARG A 197 -8.14 24.09 1.04
CA ARG A 197 -7.15 25.01 1.61
C ARG A 197 -5.80 24.89 0.92
N ASP A 198 -4.95 25.90 1.14
CA ASP A 198 -3.56 25.83 0.72
C ASP A 198 -2.81 24.71 1.46
N VAL A 199 -1.88 24.09 0.74
CA VAL A 199 -1.02 23.01 1.22
C VAL A 199 0.42 23.47 1.16
N SER A 200 1.11 23.38 2.29
CA SER A 200 2.50 23.79 2.41
C SER A 200 3.47 22.71 1.93
N ASP A 201 4.69 23.12 1.60
CA ASP A 201 5.77 22.18 1.31
C ASP A 201 6.08 21.25 2.49
N GLU A 202 5.87 21.72 3.72
CA GLU A 202 6.13 20.92 4.91
C GLU A 202 5.14 19.76 5.03
N GLU A 203 3.86 20.00 4.73
CA GLU A 203 2.87 18.93 4.68
C GLU A 203 3.15 17.92 3.56
N ILE A 204 3.72 18.36 2.43
CA ILE A 204 4.18 17.44 1.37
C ILE A 204 5.34 16.59 1.89
N ARG A 205 6.30 17.17 2.63
CA ARG A 205 7.42 16.42 3.22
C ARG A 205 6.93 15.43 4.28
N GLU A 206 6.05 15.85 5.16
CA GLU A 206 5.44 14.98 6.18
C GLU A 206 4.69 13.81 5.52
N PHE A 207 3.91 14.10 4.48
CA PHE A 207 3.26 13.05 3.66
C PHE A 207 4.27 12.06 3.09
N LEU A 208 5.34 12.52 2.43
CA LEU A 208 6.34 11.63 1.85
C LEU A 208 7.11 10.83 2.90
N ASN A 209 7.31 11.41 4.09
CA ASN A 209 7.90 10.72 5.23
C ASN A 209 6.99 9.60 5.76
N ASN A 210 5.68 9.80 5.73
CA ASN A 210 4.70 8.83 6.24
C ASN A 210 4.25 7.83 5.16
N LEU A 211 4.43 8.13 3.87
CA LEU A 211 4.07 7.24 2.76
C LEU A 211 5.13 6.15 2.56
N MET A 212 4.70 4.90 2.51
CA MET A 212 5.54 3.75 2.18
C MET A 212 4.90 2.90 1.08
N PHE A 213 5.72 2.38 0.17
CA PHE A 213 5.31 1.36 -0.78
C PHE A 213 5.93 0.03 -0.38
N VAL A 214 5.09 -0.99 -0.18
CA VAL A 214 5.54 -2.38 -0.04
C VAL A 214 5.20 -3.09 -1.34
N VAL A 215 6.24 -3.46 -2.06
CA VAL A 215 6.15 -4.07 -3.39
C VAL A 215 6.60 -5.52 -3.35
N ASN A 216 6.36 -6.25 -4.43
CA ASN A 216 6.68 -7.68 -4.54
C ASN A 216 6.03 -8.55 -3.45
N LEU A 217 4.83 -8.16 -2.96
CA LEU A 217 4.07 -9.06 -2.11
C LEU A 217 3.80 -10.39 -2.83
N PRO A 218 3.71 -11.50 -2.08
CA PRO A 218 3.33 -12.80 -2.62
C PRO A 218 1.98 -12.75 -3.33
N SER A 219 1.70 -13.74 -4.18
CA SER A 219 0.38 -13.89 -4.82
C SER A 219 -0.61 -14.45 -3.80
N GLU A 220 -1.90 -14.40 -4.12
CA GLU A 220 -2.96 -15.04 -3.32
C GLU A 220 -2.59 -16.48 -2.93
N ASP A 221 -2.20 -17.33 -3.89
CA ASP A 221 -1.78 -18.71 -3.61
C ASP A 221 -0.56 -18.81 -2.69
N GLU A 222 0.44 -17.94 -2.86
CA GLU A 222 1.63 -17.96 -2.02
C GLU A 222 1.33 -17.44 -0.61
N LEU A 223 0.45 -16.43 -0.47
CA LEU A 223 -0.02 -15.94 0.83
C LEU A 223 -0.77 -17.05 1.58
N ILE A 224 -1.62 -17.82 0.89
CA ILE A 224 -2.33 -18.96 1.49
C ILE A 224 -1.32 -19.99 2.04
N GLU A 225 -0.29 -20.33 1.28
CA GLU A 225 0.74 -21.29 1.73
C GLU A 225 1.58 -20.74 2.90
N ILE A 226 1.88 -19.43 2.90
CA ILE A 226 2.54 -18.77 4.03
C ILE A 226 1.65 -18.86 5.28
N ILE A 227 0.37 -18.51 5.19
CA ILE A 227 -0.57 -18.55 6.33
C ILE A 227 -0.70 -19.97 6.86
N LYS A 228 -0.86 -20.97 5.99
CA LYS A 228 -0.93 -22.39 6.40
C LYS A 228 0.33 -22.82 7.14
N SER A 229 1.51 -22.44 6.63
CA SER A 229 2.79 -22.76 7.24
C SER A 229 2.92 -22.13 8.63
N GLU A 230 2.57 -20.85 8.78
CA GLU A 230 2.64 -20.17 10.07
C GLU A 230 1.62 -20.71 11.08
N LEU A 231 0.37 -20.97 10.67
CA LEU A 231 -0.63 -21.61 11.55
C LEU A 231 -0.21 -23.02 11.95
N GLY A 232 0.40 -23.79 11.06
CA GLY A 232 0.91 -25.14 11.36
C GLY A 232 2.12 -25.16 12.32
N LYS A 233 2.81 -24.04 12.54
CA LYS A 233 3.85 -23.92 13.57
C LYS A 233 3.23 -23.66 14.95
N GLU A 234 2.19 -22.84 15.01
CA GLU A 234 1.51 -22.45 16.25
C GLU A 234 0.54 -23.53 16.76
N PHE A 235 -0.10 -24.26 15.84
CA PHE A 235 -1.04 -25.33 16.16
C PHE A 235 -0.46 -26.68 15.74
N SER A 236 -0.56 -27.69 16.62
CA SER A 236 -0.06 -29.04 16.33
C SER A 236 -0.75 -29.65 15.09
N ASN A 237 -0.09 -30.58 14.38
CA ASN A 237 -0.60 -31.23 13.15
C ASN A 237 -2.03 -31.82 13.24
N THR A 238 -2.56 -32.01 14.44
CA THR A 238 -3.93 -32.49 14.69
C THR A 238 -4.99 -31.40 14.42
N ASP A 239 -4.66 -30.12 14.60
CA ASP A 239 -5.59 -28.99 14.53
C ASP A 239 -5.72 -28.41 13.11
N ALA A 240 -4.68 -28.53 12.28
CA ALA A 240 -4.66 -28.01 10.91
C ALA A 240 -5.73 -28.64 10.00
N SER A 241 -6.17 -29.86 10.31
CA SER A 241 -7.21 -30.57 9.56
C SER A 241 -8.64 -30.03 9.82
N HIS A 242 -8.83 -29.24 10.88
CA HIS A 242 -10.14 -28.73 11.29
C HIS A 242 -10.45 -27.31 10.82
N PHE A 243 -9.47 -26.54 10.35
CA PHE A 243 -9.70 -25.17 9.91
C PHE A 243 -10.28 -25.05 8.49
N TYR A 244 -10.24 -26.13 7.69
CA TYR A 244 -10.60 -26.06 6.26
C TYR A 244 -11.32 -27.31 5.73
N SER A 245 -12.36 -27.78 6.45
CA SER A 245 -13.39 -28.65 5.85
C SER A 245 -14.45 -27.83 5.12
#